data_AF-A0A2G6WTL2-F1
#
_entry.id   AF-A0A2G6WTL2-F1
#
_cell.length_a   1.000
_cell.length_b   1.000
_cell.length_c   1.000
_cell.angle_alpha   90.00
_cell.angle_beta   90.00
_cell.angle_gamma   90.00
#
_symmetry.space_group_name_H-M   'P 1'
#
loop_
_entity.id
_entity.type
_entity.pdbx_description
1 polymer ?
#
loop_
_entity_poly.entity_id
_entity_poly.type
_entity_poly.pdbx_seq_one_letter_code
_entity_poly.pdbx_strand_id
1 'polypeptide(L)'
;MKAPFRRHATVPPHTRDPFAHDIFKWSAEFEVPLIGEDVLIRINGIGRAKVVGYASQGGYLGVMTMPYSPPDWWVRQNGSPSSDNAAVAFGAEIAQIKSGEGA
;
A
#
# COMPACT_ATOMS: atom_id res chain seq x y z
N MET A 1 -12.44 -3.77 -17.47
CA MET A 1 -12.39 -2.46 -16.79
C MET A 1 -11.68 -2.65 -15.46
N LYS A 2 -10.57 -1.94 -15.18
CA LYS A 2 -9.97 -1.95 -13.84
C LYS A 2 -10.94 -1.23 -12.92
N ALA A 3 -11.45 -1.88 -11.88
CA ALA A 3 -12.28 -1.21 -10.88
C ALA A 3 -11.46 -0.04 -10.30
N PRO A 4 -11.93 1.22 -10.38
CA PRO A 4 -11.16 2.35 -9.91
C PRO A 4 -11.05 2.25 -8.38
N PHE A 5 -9.81 2.21 -7.89
CA PHE A 5 -9.57 2.41 -6.47
C PHE A 5 -9.90 3.86 -6.11
N ARG A 6 -10.58 4.07 -4.98
CA ARG A 6 -10.91 5.41 -4.49
C ARG A 6 -9.75 5.92 -3.65
N ARG A 7 -9.09 7.00 -4.09
CA ARG A 7 -7.98 7.65 -3.36
C ARG A 7 -8.51 8.43 -2.15
N HIS A 8 -7.71 8.49 -1.09
CA HIS A 8 -7.98 9.25 0.13
C HIS A 8 -6.77 10.14 0.48
N ALA A 9 -7.02 11.37 0.92
CA ALA A 9 -5.98 12.32 1.31
C ALA A 9 -5.38 12.01 2.70
N THR A 10 -6.18 11.41 3.58
CA THR A 10 -5.80 10.97 4.93
C THR A 10 -6.25 9.52 5.14
N VAL A 11 -5.79 8.89 6.21
CA VAL A 11 -6.26 7.56 6.61
C VAL A 11 -7.74 7.67 6.97
N PRO A 12 -8.67 7.01 6.24
CA PRO A 12 -10.08 7.04 6.58
C PRO A 12 -10.34 6.19 7.83
N PRO A 13 -11.53 6.33 8.47
CA PRO A 13 -11.97 5.40 9.49
C PRO A 13 -11.89 3.96 8.97
N HIS A 14 -11.25 3.09 9.76
CA HIS A 14 -11.02 1.70 9.41
C HIS A 14 -11.09 0.81 10.64
N THR A 15 -11.20 -0.49 10.41
CA THR A 15 -11.18 -1.53 11.44
C THR A 15 -10.30 -2.70 10.98
N ARG A 16 -9.81 -3.48 11.94
CA ARG A 16 -9.17 -4.78 11.68
C ARG A 16 -10.15 -5.94 11.74
N ASP A 17 -11.41 -5.69 12.10
CA ASP A 17 -12.48 -6.71 12.08
C ASP A 17 -12.82 -7.11 10.63
N PRO A 18 -12.51 -8.34 10.19
CA PRO A 18 -12.81 -8.78 8.83
C PRO A 18 -14.31 -8.91 8.55
N PHE A 19 -15.14 -8.99 9.59
CA PHE A 19 -16.60 -9.13 9.49
C PHE A 19 -17.36 -7.79 9.51
N ALA A 20 -16.66 -6.67 9.62
CA ALA A 20 -17.31 -5.36 9.51
C ALA A 20 -17.86 -5.12 8.09
N HIS A 21 -18.97 -4.40 7.96
CA HIS A 21 -19.59 -4.14 6.65
C HIS A 21 -19.64 -2.65 6.28
N ASP A 22 -19.64 -1.75 7.26
CA ASP A 22 -19.87 -0.31 7.06
C ASP A 22 -18.60 0.56 7.21
N ILE A 23 -17.43 -0.08 7.34
CA ILE A 23 -16.15 0.58 7.57
C ILE A 23 -15.05 -0.14 6.80
N PHE A 24 -14.00 0.59 6.39
CA PHE A 24 -12.91 -0.01 5.63
C PHE A 24 -12.13 -1.02 6.48
N LYS A 25 -11.78 -2.14 5.87
CA LYS A 25 -10.98 -3.19 6.50
C LYS A 25 -9.51 -2.94 6.25
N TRP A 26 -8.74 -2.87 7.32
CA TRP A 26 -7.29 -2.93 7.27
C TRP A 26 -6.84 -4.37 7.51
N SER A 27 -6.11 -4.94 6.55
CA SER A 27 -5.79 -6.37 6.51
C SER A 27 -4.45 -6.74 7.16
N ALA A 28 -3.83 -5.82 7.91
CA ALA A 28 -2.63 -6.10 8.69
C ALA A 28 -2.85 -5.90 10.20
N GLU A 29 -2.06 -6.62 10.98
CA GLU A 29 -2.04 -6.53 12.44
C GLU A 29 -1.39 -5.23 12.93
N PHE A 30 -0.46 -4.67 12.17
CA PHE A 30 0.22 -3.41 12.50
C PHE A 30 -0.56 -2.17 12.03
N GLU A 31 -0.19 -0.98 12.49
CA GLU A 31 -0.84 0.31 12.14
C GLU A 31 -0.70 0.68 10.67
N VAL A 32 -1.71 1.33 10.09
CA VAL A 32 -1.64 1.81 8.70
C VAL A 32 -0.42 2.72 8.55
N PRO A 33 0.56 2.37 7.70
CA PRO A 33 1.79 3.17 7.58
C PRO A 33 1.49 4.58 7.08
N LEU A 34 2.23 5.56 7.59
CA LEU A 34 2.04 6.97 7.25
C LEU A 34 2.62 7.30 5.87
N ILE A 35 2.08 8.32 5.21
CA ILE A 35 2.69 8.91 4.02
C ILE A 35 4.13 9.32 4.36
N GLY A 36 5.08 8.85 3.56
CA GLY A 36 6.50 9.08 3.78
C GLY A 36 7.25 7.87 4.34
N GLU A 37 6.56 6.93 4.99
CA GLU A 37 7.18 5.73 5.55
C GLU A 37 7.51 4.68 4.47
N ASP A 38 8.49 3.84 4.80
CA ASP A 38 8.90 2.71 3.97
C ASP A 38 8.21 1.42 4.40
N VAL A 39 7.77 0.67 3.40
CA VAL A 39 7.21 -0.67 3.56
C VAL A 39 7.93 -1.65 2.65
N LEU A 40 7.92 -2.93 3.04
CA LEU A 40 8.34 -4.02 2.17
C LEU A 40 7.10 -4.67 1.55
N ILE A 41 6.91 -4.53 0.23
CA ILE A 41 5.86 -5.25 -0.50
C ILE A 41 6.37 -6.67 -0.77
N ARG A 42 5.69 -7.65 -0.15
CA ARG A 42 6.13 -9.05 -0.12
C ARG A 42 5.66 -9.87 -1.32
N ILE A 43 4.71 -9.34 -2.10
CA ILE A 43 4.15 -10.02 -3.27
C ILE A 43 4.88 -9.63 -4.55
N ASN A 44 4.90 -10.56 -5.51
CA ASN A 44 5.39 -10.37 -6.88
C ASN A 44 6.82 -9.84 -7.01
N GLY A 45 7.64 -9.95 -5.96
CA GLY A 45 9.02 -9.45 -5.96
C GLY A 45 9.14 -7.92 -6.10
N ILE A 46 8.13 -7.15 -5.68
CA ILE A 46 8.13 -5.69 -5.82
C ILE A 46 9.17 -5.03 -4.88
N GLY A 47 9.31 -5.54 -3.65
CA GLY A 47 10.34 -5.10 -2.72
C GLY A 47 10.00 -3.80 -1.97
N ARG A 48 11.03 -3.05 -1.58
CA ARG A 48 10.87 -1.82 -0.78
C ARG A 48 10.14 -0.75 -1.57
N ALA A 49 9.21 -0.07 -0.92
CA ALA A 49 8.45 1.02 -1.49
C ALA A 49 8.14 2.09 -0.45
N LYS A 50 8.01 3.33 -0.92
CA LYS A 50 7.55 4.46 -0.12
C LYS A 50 6.04 4.57 -0.16
N VAL A 51 5.40 4.84 0.97
CA VAL A 51 3.98 5.19 1.01
C VAL A 51 3.78 6.63 0.56
N VAL A 52 2.92 6.82 -0.43
CA VAL A 52 2.63 8.14 -1.05
C VAL A 52 1.16 8.54 -0.98
N GLY A 53 0.30 7.70 -0.40
CA GLY A 53 -1.12 7.99 -0.21
C GLY A 53 -1.90 6.77 0.24
N TYR A 54 -3.23 6.89 0.23
CA TYR A 54 -4.14 5.81 0.61
C TYR A 54 -5.20 5.59 -0.47
N ALA A 55 -5.69 4.37 -0.57
CA ALA A 55 -6.80 4.06 -1.45
C ALA A 55 -7.67 2.94 -0.87
N SER A 56 -8.89 2.83 -1.38
CA SER A 56 -9.80 1.73 -1.03
C SER A 56 -10.31 1.00 -2.27
N GLN A 57 -10.49 -0.31 -2.12
CA GLN A 57 -11.06 -1.18 -3.14
C GLN A 57 -11.77 -2.35 -2.45
N GLY A 58 -13.01 -2.65 -2.87
CA GLY A 58 -13.76 -3.80 -2.35
C GLY A 58 -14.00 -3.78 -0.83
N GLY A 59 -14.08 -2.60 -0.21
CA GLY A 59 -14.23 -2.45 1.24
C GLY A 59 -12.92 -2.57 2.05
N TYR A 60 -11.78 -2.76 1.39
CA TYR A 60 -10.47 -2.78 2.04
C TYR A 60 -9.76 -1.44 1.88
N LEU A 61 -9.07 -1.03 2.94
CA LEU A 61 -8.10 0.06 2.94
C LEU A 61 -6.73 -0.50 2.51
N GLY A 62 -6.09 0.18 1.56
CA GLY A 62 -4.72 -0.07 1.13
C GLY A 62 -3.90 1.22 1.14
N VAL A 63 -2.59 1.05 1.05
CA VAL A 63 -1.61 2.12 0.88
C VAL A 63 -1.22 2.24 -0.59
N MET A 64 -1.11 3.46 -1.09
CA MET A 64 -0.53 3.75 -2.40
C MET A 64 0.99 3.78 -2.23
N THR A 65 1.69 3.02 -3.05
CA THR A 65 3.13 2.76 -2.88
C THR A 65 3.90 3.08 -4.15
N MET A 66 5.09 3.65 -3.96
CA MET A 66 6.06 3.94 -5.01
C MET A 66 7.31 3.08 -4.77
N PRO A 67 7.49 1.96 -5.51
CA PRO A 67 8.65 1.09 -5.35
C PRO A 67 9.97 1.78 -5.68
N TYR A 68 11.02 1.49 -4.89
CA TYR A 68 12.36 2.05 -5.11
C TYR A 68 13.11 1.36 -6.25
N SER A 69 12.95 0.05 -6.38
CA SER A 69 13.63 -0.76 -7.40
C SER A 69 12.72 -1.92 -7.83
N PRO A 70 11.60 -1.61 -8.51
CA PRO A 70 10.66 -2.64 -8.92
C PRO A 70 11.25 -3.52 -10.04
N PRO A 71 10.73 -4.73 -10.23
CA PRO A 71 11.12 -5.59 -11.33
C PRO A 71 10.69 -5.01 -12.69
N ASP A 72 11.42 -5.32 -13.76
CA ASP A 72 11.19 -4.75 -15.11
C ASP A 72 9.75 -4.95 -15.61
N TRP A 73 9.11 -6.06 -15.24
CA TRP A 73 7.72 -6.33 -15.65
C TRP A 73 6.76 -5.28 -15.07
N TRP A 74 7.02 -4.79 -13.87
CA TRP A 74 6.21 -3.76 -13.22
C TRP A 74 6.36 -2.43 -13.95
N VAL A 75 7.59 -2.08 -14.33
CA VAL A 75 7.92 -0.87 -15.10
C VAL A 75 7.25 -0.91 -16.48
N ARG A 76 7.29 -2.05 -17.17
CA ARG A 76 6.60 -2.20 -18.46
C ARG A 76 5.09 -2.01 -18.36
N GLN A 77 4.48 -2.37 -17.23
CA GLN A 77 3.03 -2.31 -17.04
C GLN A 77 2.54 -0.94 -16.52
N ASN A 78 3.35 -0.28 -15.68
CA ASN A 78 2.92 0.93 -14.95
C ASN A 78 3.73 2.18 -15.33
N GLY A 79 4.85 2.03 -16.03
CA GLY A 79 5.84 3.08 -16.28
C GLY A 79 6.89 3.18 -15.17
N SER A 80 7.80 4.16 -15.28
CA SER A 80 8.79 4.45 -14.23
C SER A 80 8.09 4.87 -12.92
N PRO A 81 8.48 4.36 -11.75
CA PRO A 81 7.83 4.68 -10.47
C PRO A 81 7.72 6.19 -10.22
N SER A 82 6.50 6.64 -9.91
CA SER A 82 6.19 8.00 -9.51
C SER A 82 4.95 8.03 -8.61
N SER A 83 4.64 9.17 -8.02
CA SER A 83 3.39 9.37 -7.28
C SER A 83 2.14 9.20 -8.16
N ASP A 84 2.26 9.46 -9.47
CA ASP A 84 1.12 9.45 -10.39
C ASP A 84 0.70 8.02 -10.76
N ASN A 85 1.66 7.09 -10.84
CA ASN A 85 1.44 5.67 -11.14
C ASN A 85 1.61 4.75 -9.93
N ALA A 86 1.57 5.30 -8.72
CA ALA A 86 1.67 4.54 -7.49
C ALA A 86 0.65 3.38 -7.46
N ALA A 87 1.10 2.21 -7.02
CA ALA A 87 0.29 1.00 -6.96
C ALA A 87 -0.30 0.82 -5.55
N VAL A 88 -1.53 0.33 -5.48
CA VAL A 88 -2.13 -0.03 -4.19
C VAL A 88 -1.55 -1.35 -3.70
N ALA A 89 -1.21 -1.39 -2.41
CA ALA A 89 -0.89 -2.61 -1.68
C ALA A 89 -1.74 -2.64 -0.39
N PHE A 90 -2.28 -3.81 -0.07
CA PHE A 90 -3.07 -4.02 1.15
C PHE A 90 -2.19 -4.44 2.31
N GLY A 91 -2.66 -4.25 3.54
CA GLY A 91 -1.91 -4.59 4.76
C GLY A 91 -1.33 -6.00 4.75
N ALA A 92 -2.11 -7.00 4.32
CA ALA A 92 -1.64 -8.38 4.21
C ALA A 92 -0.45 -8.59 3.24
N GLU A 93 -0.26 -7.68 2.27
CA GLU A 93 0.76 -7.77 1.22
C GLU A 93 2.07 -7.06 1.61
N ILE A 94 2.08 -6.27 2.70
CA ILE A 94 3.20 -5.42 3.10
C ILE A 94 3.70 -5.73 4.51
N ALA A 95 5.01 -5.55 4.77
CA ALA A 95 5.57 -5.52 6.13
C ALA A 95 6.06 -4.12 6.50
N GLN A 96 5.97 -3.77 7.79
CA GLN A 96 6.67 -2.60 8.33
C GLN A 96 8.18 -2.82 8.31
N ILE A 97 8.91 -1.80 7.87
CA ILE A 97 10.35 -1.73 8.03
C ILE A 97 10.59 -0.95 9.32
N LYS A 98 11.11 -1.61 10.36
CA LYS A 98 11.52 -0.89 11.57
C LYS A 98 12.71 -0.02 11.20
N SER A 99 12.59 1.30 11.38
CA SER A 99 13.76 2.19 11.44
C SER A 99 14.59 1.80 12.66
N GLY A 100 15.52 0.86 12.49
CA GLY A 100 16.26 0.28 13.61
C GLY A 100 17.36 -0.74 13.28
N GLU A 101 17.77 -0.90 12.03
CA GLU A 101 19.06 -1.53 11.71
C GLU A 101 19.89 -0.56 10.87
N GLY A 102 20.59 0.29 11.60
CA GLY A 102 21.57 1.24 11.09
C GLY A 102 22.61 1.48 12.18
N ALA A 103 23.45 0.48 12.41
CA ALA A 103 24.81 0.57 12.97
C ALA A 103 25.50 -0.79 12.81
#